data_AF-A0A9D8TRF9-F1
#
_entry.id   AF-A0A9D8TRF9-F1
#
_cell.length_a   1.000
_cell.length_b   1.000
_cell.length_c   1.000
_cell.angle_alpha   90.00
_cell.angle_beta   90.00
_cell.angle_gamma   90.00
#
_symmetry.space_group_name_H-M   'P 1'
#
loop_
_entity.id
_entity.type
_entity.pdbx_description
1 polymer ?
#
loop_
_entity_poly.entity_id
_entity_poly.type
_entity_poly.pdbx_seq_one_letter_code
_entity_poly.pdbx_strand_id
1 'polypeptide(L)'
;MNDPIKRILILSAAVLCLLLSTVLFASCVTKTPDNTPDDGHEHVWDAGTVVKEGTCDPATKAETKGEKRYTCTLCGATKTEQTDGHAWNDGDEISAATCSKQGTKLFECTRCHDRRTEPTPTNDVHEVKPTEKVWLATPPTATEPGVLVKACSACGKAVVQEATVTLAAYNQQVNALKTEIGKFTTSDFGGTSVRANIGGSSYPATPAKPTRGQHPRVLINKSNVAAVTAAVREGRSEVARSLFLNSIASPLTNSKAQLPTGKLPASSAHDNFNNELLRQIQALALDYQLTKNQVSGYGAVRAIMNYIKTLDFQKTDGDPERNFGFVMYTAACVYDWCYDLIEPSTRNLIVMGVQNVCCDNAAMDNEIGFPPTKRTTVAGHGCELQLLRDYLSFAIAIYDEYPDWWDMIAGRFYKEYVPARNELYEAGLYPQGVSLYIRLRFTSDLFSAWLIEAATGKFPYASKDDMKEVMRTVYSYELPNNNAFAAG
;
A
#
# COMPACT_ATOMS: atom_id res chain seq x y z
N MET A 1 21.86 5.13 -9.84
CA MET A 1 21.84 4.05 -10.85
C MET A 1 20.71 3.10 -10.53
N ASN A 2 20.03 2.65 -11.59
CA ASN A 2 18.75 1.94 -11.64
C ASN A 2 18.81 0.55 -10.98
N ASP A 3 18.08 0.36 -9.88
CA ASP A 3 17.79 -0.99 -9.39
C ASP A 3 16.26 -1.19 -9.37
N PRO A 4 15.69 -1.93 -10.34
CA PRO A 4 14.26 -2.18 -10.44
C PRO A 4 13.73 -3.04 -9.28
N ILE A 5 14.58 -3.76 -8.54
CA ILE A 5 14.19 -4.65 -7.43
C ILE A 5 13.86 -3.83 -6.17
N LYS A 6 14.53 -2.69 -5.95
CA LYS A 6 14.23 -1.77 -4.83
C LYS A 6 12.83 -1.14 -4.93
N ARG A 7 12.26 -1.00 -6.13
CA ARG A 7 10.86 -0.54 -6.33
C ARG A 7 9.83 -1.65 -6.14
N ILE A 8 10.24 -2.92 -6.21
CA ILE A 8 9.33 -4.07 -6.14
C ILE A 8 8.95 -4.39 -4.69
N LEU A 9 9.90 -4.27 -3.75
CA LEU A 9 9.70 -4.51 -2.32
C LEU A 9 9.02 -3.37 -1.56
N ILE A 10 9.30 -2.10 -1.93
CA ILE A 10 8.70 -0.94 -1.27
C ILE A 10 7.18 -0.84 -1.51
N LEU A 11 6.68 -1.33 -2.66
CA LEU A 11 5.27 -1.19 -3.04
C LEU A 11 4.35 -2.31 -2.55
N SER A 12 4.88 -3.51 -2.32
CA SER A 12 4.13 -4.66 -1.78
C SER A 12 4.17 -4.69 -0.24
N ALA A 13 5.24 -4.18 0.36
CA ALA A 13 5.34 -4.01 1.82
C ALA A 13 4.72 -2.70 2.31
N ALA A 14 4.78 -1.56 1.60
CA ALA A 14 4.25 -0.29 2.16
C ALA A 14 2.73 -0.29 2.36
N VAL A 15 1.95 -0.96 1.49
CA VAL A 15 0.49 -1.01 1.66
C VAL A 15 0.07 -1.89 2.85
N LEU A 16 0.93 -2.83 3.28
CA LEU A 16 0.63 -3.78 4.36
C LEU A 16 1.38 -3.48 5.68
N CYS A 17 2.63 -2.99 5.63
CA CYS A 17 3.42 -2.57 6.81
C CYS A 17 2.87 -1.31 7.48
N LEU A 18 2.14 -0.44 6.77
CA LEU A 18 1.55 0.75 7.38
C LEU A 18 0.22 0.48 8.10
N LEU A 19 -0.29 -0.76 8.04
CA LEU A 19 -1.55 -1.12 8.68
C LEU A 19 -1.43 -1.44 10.18
N LEU A 20 -0.22 -1.56 10.75
CA LEU A 20 -0.02 -2.17 12.09
C LEU A 20 0.85 -1.40 13.09
N SER A 21 0.97 -0.07 13.00
CA SER A 21 1.56 0.71 14.10
C SER A 21 0.82 2.02 14.37
N THR A 22 -0.05 1.99 15.39
CA THR A 22 -0.44 3.19 16.13
C THR A 22 -0.49 2.85 17.61
N VAL A 23 0.16 3.66 18.45
CA VAL A 23 -0.32 4.20 19.75
C VAL A 23 0.85 4.88 20.48
N LEU A 24 0.62 6.11 20.98
CA LEU A 24 1.46 7.01 21.81
C LEU A 24 2.45 7.90 21.01
N PHE A 25 2.48 9.24 21.06
CA PHE A 25 1.95 10.27 21.98
C PHE A 25 1.57 11.53 21.19
N ALA A 26 0.44 12.15 21.52
CA ALA A 26 0.16 13.54 21.20
C ALA A 26 0.28 14.37 22.48
N SER A 27 0.90 15.54 22.34
CA SER A 27 0.75 16.74 23.16
C SER A 27 1.38 16.73 24.56
N CYS A 28 2.58 17.32 24.66
CA CYS A 28 2.90 18.24 25.75
C CYS A 28 3.94 19.26 25.27
N VAL A 29 3.48 20.37 24.67
CA VAL A 29 4.30 21.58 24.57
C VAL A 29 4.30 22.19 25.98
N THR A 30 5.45 22.10 26.64
CA THR A 30 5.69 22.80 27.91
C THR A 30 5.66 24.31 27.64
N LYS A 31 4.64 25.00 28.15
CA LYS A 31 4.70 26.46 28.30
C LYS A 31 5.90 26.78 29.20
N THR A 32 6.74 27.73 28.76
CA THR A 32 7.76 28.33 29.61
C THR A 32 7.09 29.00 30.82
N PRO A 33 7.70 28.95 32.01
CA PRO A 33 7.17 29.63 33.19
C PRO A 33 7.21 31.14 32.97
N ASP A 34 6.04 31.78 33.03
CA ASP A 34 5.92 33.24 33.07
C ASP A 34 6.16 33.70 34.53
N ASN A 35 7.15 34.57 34.71
CA ASN A 35 7.57 35.09 36.04
C ASN A 35 6.85 36.40 36.39
N THR A 36 5.60 36.55 35.99
CA THR A 36 4.76 37.69 36.37
C THR A 36 4.10 37.45 37.73
N PRO A 37 4.04 38.45 38.64
CA PRO A 37 3.29 38.32 39.89
C PRO A 37 1.81 38.00 39.61
N ASP A 38 1.29 36.92 40.17
CA ASP A 38 -0.12 36.52 40.03
C ASP A 38 -1.01 37.53 40.77
N ASP A 39 -1.67 38.41 40.00
CA ASP A 39 -2.64 39.39 40.50
C ASP A 39 -4.11 38.94 40.33
N GLY A 40 -4.31 37.64 40.10
CA GLY A 40 -5.61 36.97 40.21
C GLY A 40 -6.57 37.16 39.02
N HIS A 41 -6.13 37.71 37.89
CA HIS A 41 -6.96 37.81 36.67
C HIS A 41 -6.15 37.76 35.37
N GLU A 42 -6.82 37.48 34.25
CA GLU A 42 -6.18 37.49 32.92
C GLU A 42 -6.08 38.92 32.39
N HIS A 43 -4.87 39.35 32.03
CA HIS A 43 -4.61 40.71 31.56
C HIS A 43 -5.09 40.94 30.12
N VAL A 44 -5.83 42.03 29.90
CA VAL A 44 -6.17 42.56 28.56
C VAL A 44 -5.27 43.74 28.23
N TRP A 45 -4.24 43.51 27.40
CA TRP A 45 -3.23 44.50 27.03
C TRP A 45 -3.72 45.47 25.94
N ASP A 46 -3.27 46.73 25.99
CA ASP A 46 -3.48 47.73 24.93
C ASP A 46 -2.65 47.46 23.66
N ALA A 47 -2.72 48.35 22.67
CA ALA A 47 -1.95 48.26 21.43
C ALA A 47 -0.42 48.45 21.63
N GLY A 48 0.00 48.82 22.84
CA GLY A 48 1.37 49.14 23.23
C GLY A 48 1.90 50.46 22.67
N THR A 49 2.74 51.13 23.45
CA THR A 49 3.42 52.38 23.10
C THR A 49 4.91 52.13 22.90
N VAL A 50 5.49 52.63 21.82
CA VAL A 50 6.94 52.56 21.57
C VAL A 50 7.65 53.48 22.56
N VAL A 51 8.52 52.88 23.39
CA VAL A 51 9.33 53.60 24.40
C VAL A 51 10.71 53.93 23.85
N LYS A 52 11.25 53.04 23.01
CA LYS A 52 12.53 53.20 22.34
C LYS A 52 12.45 52.62 20.93
N GLU A 53 12.78 53.40 19.93
CA GLU A 53 12.89 52.93 18.56
C GLU A 53 14.13 52.03 18.39
N GLY A 54 13.97 50.95 17.63
CA GLY A 54 15.09 50.10 17.22
C GLY A 54 15.90 50.74 16.09
N THR A 55 17.23 50.61 16.11
CA THR A 55 18.11 51.21 15.09
C THR A 55 19.07 50.19 14.50
N CYS A 56 19.39 50.34 13.21
CA CYS A 56 20.40 49.54 12.53
C CYS A 56 21.30 50.41 11.63
N ASP A 57 22.60 50.14 11.60
CA ASP A 57 23.60 50.91 10.85
C ASP A 57 23.91 50.28 9.47
N PRO A 58 23.85 51.03 8.35
CA PRO A 58 24.10 50.48 7.01
C PRO A 58 25.55 50.01 6.77
N ALA A 59 26.53 50.67 7.38
CA ALA A 59 27.96 50.46 7.16
C ALA A 59 28.55 49.40 8.10
N THR A 60 28.12 49.39 9.36
CA THR A 60 28.65 48.48 10.39
C THR A 60 27.77 47.27 10.67
N LYS A 61 26.52 47.27 10.14
CA LYS A 61 25.47 46.27 10.44
C LYS A 61 25.13 46.17 11.93
N ALA A 62 25.56 47.12 12.76
CA ALA A 62 25.26 47.14 14.18
C ALA A 62 23.75 47.36 14.40
N GLU A 63 23.17 46.58 15.31
CA GLU A 63 21.75 46.63 15.68
C GLU A 63 21.60 47.09 17.14
N THR A 64 20.60 47.95 17.41
CA THR A 64 20.10 48.24 18.75
C THR A 64 18.61 47.94 18.78
N LYS A 65 18.21 47.02 19.64
CA LYS A 65 16.80 46.67 19.82
C LYS A 65 16.00 47.84 20.41
N GLY A 66 14.77 47.96 19.95
CA GLY A 66 13.79 48.90 20.49
C GLY A 66 13.02 48.30 21.67
N GLU A 67 12.13 49.08 22.26
CA GLU A 67 11.30 48.67 23.40
C GLU A 67 9.88 49.19 23.21
N LYS A 68 8.89 48.29 23.38
CA LYS A 68 7.47 48.62 23.35
C LYS A 68 6.83 48.22 24.67
N ARG A 69 6.09 49.15 25.28
CA ARG A 69 5.41 48.94 26.57
C ARG A 69 3.93 48.76 26.35
N TYR A 70 3.37 47.71 26.91
CA TYR A 70 1.94 47.41 26.93
C TYR A 70 1.38 47.72 28.31
N THR A 71 0.16 48.26 28.34
CA THR A 71 -0.58 48.54 29.57
C THR A 71 -1.85 47.69 29.61
N CYS A 72 -2.09 46.99 30.71
CA CYS A 72 -3.32 46.26 30.91
C CYS A 72 -4.46 47.27 31.11
N THR A 73 -5.47 47.20 30.25
CA THR A 73 -6.64 48.08 30.27
C THR A 73 -7.56 47.83 31.47
N LEU A 74 -7.39 46.70 32.18
CA LEU A 74 -8.21 46.32 33.34
C LEU A 74 -7.58 46.75 34.68
N CYS A 75 -6.28 46.52 34.87
CA CYS A 75 -5.61 46.75 36.15
C CYS A 75 -4.46 47.77 36.10
N GLY A 76 -4.07 48.25 34.92
CA GLY A 76 -2.97 49.20 34.75
C GLY A 76 -1.56 48.60 34.90
N ALA A 77 -1.43 47.27 35.07
CA ALA A 77 -0.14 46.59 35.01
C ALA A 77 0.56 46.89 33.68
N THR A 78 1.89 46.90 33.66
CA THR A 78 2.67 47.14 32.43
C THR A 78 3.67 46.03 32.20
N LYS A 79 3.90 45.71 30.92
CA LYS A 79 5.01 44.88 30.48
C LYS A 79 5.75 45.55 29.34
N THR A 80 7.06 45.36 29.28
CA THR A 80 7.91 45.87 28.21
C THR A 80 8.47 44.70 27.42
N GLU A 81 8.33 44.75 26.10
CA GLU A 81 8.89 43.76 25.18
C GLU A 81 9.92 44.44 24.28
N GLN A 82 10.99 43.71 23.96
CA GLN A 82 12.02 44.16 23.04
C GLN A 82 11.50 44.06 21.60
N THR A 83 11.76 45.06 20.77
CA THR A 83 11.43 45.08 19.34
C THR A 83 12.69 44.96 18.50
N ASP A 84 12.55 44.42 17.29
CA ASP A 84 13.64 44.28 16.32
C ASP A 84 14.26 45.65 15.99
N GLY A 85 15.58 45.72 15.87
CA GLY A 85 16.33 46.91 15.49
C GLY A 85 16.26 47.23 14.00
N HIS A 86 15.82 46.27 13.18
CA HIS A 86 15.70 46.39 11.73
C HIS A 86 14.29 46.83 11.28
N ALA A 87 14.21 47.50 10.13
CA ALA A 87 12.95 47.88 9.48
C ALA A 87 12.77 47.03 8.21
N TRP A 88 12.27 45.82 8.39
CA TRP A 88 12.03 44.86 7.31
C TRP A 88 10.92 45.34 6.37
N ASN A 89 11.05 45.05 5.08
CA ASN A 89 9.96 45.19 4.11
C ASN A 89 8.87 44.11 4.33
N ASP A 90 7.84 44.10 3.48
CA ASP A 90 6.73 43.14 3.56
C ASP A 90 7.11 41.71 3.13
N GLY A 91 8.36 41.48 2.75
CA GLY A 91 8.91 40.21 2.31
C GLY A 91 8.58 39.88 0.84
N ASP A 92 9.62 39.75 0.03
CA ASP A 92 9.53 39.39 -1.38
C ASP A 92 9.48 37.87 -1.55
N GLU A 93 8.52 37.35 -2.32
CA GLU A 93 8.44 35.92 -2.60
C GLU A 93 9.61 35.48 -3.49
N ILE A 94 10.46 34.60 -2.96
CA ILE A 94 11.56 33.97 -3.71
C ILE A 94 11.20 32.55 -4.16
N SER A 95 10.28 31.89 -3.46
CA SER A 95 9.68 30.64 -3.92
C SER A 95 8.24 30.50 -3.41
N ALA A 96 7.34 30.17 -4.33
CA ALA A 96 5.93 29.93 -3.99
C ALA A 96 5.78 28.68 -3.12
N ALA A 97 4.93 28.76 -2.11
CA ALA A 97 4.48 27.58 -1.38
C ALA A 97 3.61 26.68 -2.28
N THR A 98 3.65 25.38 -2.02
CA THR A 98 2.81 24.38 -2.68
C THR A 98 2.16 23.48 -1.63
N CYS A 99 1.25 22.60 -2.04
CA CYS A 99 0.65 21.62 -1.14
C CYS A 99 1.61 20.57 -0.55
N SER A 100 2.87 20.50 -1.00
CA SER A 100 3.87 19.55 -0.46
C SER A 100 5.23 20.19 -0.13
N LYS A 101 5.43 21.47 -0.44
CA LYS A 101 6.68 22.19 -0.18
C LYS A 101 6.40 23.59 0.34
N GLN A 102 7.05 23.96 1.44
CA GLN A 102 7.06 25.33 1.94
C GLN A 102 7.67 26.26 0.89
N GLY A 103 7.11 27.47 0.82
CA GLY A 103 7.70 28.57 0.06
C GLY A 103 8.75 29.28 0.90
N THR A 104 9.34 30.33 0.34
CA THR A 104 10.28 31.19 1.04
C THR A 104 9.99 32.65 0.66
N LYS A 105 10.03 33.52 1.67
CA LYS A 105 10.08 34.97 1.48
C LYS A 105 11.42 35.53 1.92
N LEU A 106 11.92 36.51 1.18
CA LEU A 106 13.12 37.28 1.49
C LEU A 106 12.69 38.62 2.10
N PHE A 107 13.11 38.85 3.33
CA PHE A 107 12.95 40.14 3.98
C PHE A 107 14.25 40.91 3.87
N GLU A 108 14.16 42.16 3.40
CA GLU A 108 15.29 43.07 3.35
C GLU A 108 15.01 44.28 4.25
N CYS A 109 15.97 44.60 5.12
CA CYS A 109 15.88 45.79 5.94
C CYS A 109 16.06 47.02 5.05
N THR A 110 15.03 47.88 5.01
CA THR A 110 15.00 49.11 4.21
C THR A 110 16.08 50.14 4.60
N ARG A 111 16.69 49.99 5.78
CA ARG A 111 17.72 50.89 6.32
C ARG A 111 19.14 50.40 6.06
N CYS A 112 19.43 49.14 6.40
CA CYS A 112 20.80 48.61 6.35
C CYS A 112 21.01 47.52 5.28
N HIS A 113 19.99 47.16 4.50
CA HIS A 113 20.03 46.10 3.49
C HIS A 113 20.44 44.72 4.01
N ASP A 114 20.34 44.51 5.32
CA ASP A 114 20.49 43.18 5.87
C ASP A 114 19.33 42.29 5.40
N ARG A 115 19.56 40.99 5.31
CA ARG A 115 18.64 40.05 4.64
C ARG A 115 18.37 38.84 5.51
N ARG A 116 17.09 38.45 5.59
CA ARG A 116 16.70 37.18 6.20
C ARG A 116 15.64 36.48 5.36
N THR A 117 15.59 35.16 5.47
CA THR A 117 14.56 34.37 4.79
C THR A 117 13.66 33.70 5.81
N GLU A 118 12.36 33.75 5.58
CA GLU A 118 11.39 33.03 6.39
C GLU A 118 10.63 32.01 5.53
N PRO A 119 10.37 30.79 6.06
CA PRO A 119 9.57 29.81 5.37
C PRO A 119 8.10 30.25 5.33
N THR A 120 7.48 30.14 4.17
CA THR A 120 6.03 30.29 4.02
C THR A 120 5.38 28.93 4.17
N PRO A 121 4.35 28.78 5.04
CA PRO A 121 3.62 27.52 5.17
C PRO A 121 3.14 26.99 3.82
N THR A 122 3.06 25.66 3.69
CA THR A 122 2.41 25.02 2.55
C THR A 122 0.99 25.58 2.37
N ASN A 123 0.52 25.70 1.12
CA ASN A 123 -0.86 26.09 0.84
C ASN A 123 -1.73 24.85 0.56
N ASP A 124 -3.05 24.97 0.62
CA ASP A 124 -3.99 23.88 0.25
C ASP A 124 -4.37 23.93 -1.24
N VAL A 125 -3.49 24.49 -2.08
CA VAL A 125 -3.72 24.59 -3.52
C VAL A 125 -3.27 23.29 -4.18
N HIS A 126 -4.24 22.50 -4.62
CA HIS A 126 -4.02 21.23 -5.29
C HIS A 126 -4.19 21.37 -6.79
N GLU A 127 -3.08 21.68 -7.48
CA GLU A 127 -3.09 21.83 -8.93
C GLU A 127 -3.29 20.48 -9.62
N VAL A 128 -4.22 20.44 -10.58
CA VAL A 128 -4.59 19.26 -11.35
C VAL A 128 -4.42 19.55 -12.84
N LYS A 129 -3.50 18.85 -13.49
CA LYS A 129 -3.26 19.03 -14.94
C LYS A 129 -4.38 18.38 -15.76
N PRO A 130 -4.65 18.85 -16.99
CA PRO A 130 -5.64 18.23 -17.88
C PRO A 130 -5.35 16.75 -18.19
N THR A 131 -4.07 16.36 -18.19
CA THR A 131 -3.59 15.00 -18.43
C THR A 131 -3.66 14.09 -17.21
N GLU A 132 -4.09 14.60 -16.05
CA GLU A 132 -4.16 13.80 -14.83
C GLU A 132 -5.19 12.69 -14.93
N LYS A 133 -4.81 11.57 -14.34
CA LYS A 133 -5.63 10.36 -14.27
C LYS A 133 -6.92 10.62 -13.49
N VAL A 134 -8.04 10.13 -14.04
CA VAL A 134 -9.38 10.24 -13.45
C VAL A 134 -9.83 8.86 -13.00
N TRP A 135 -10.44 8.77 -11.82
CA TRP A 135 -11.15 7.57 -11.39
C TRP A 135 -12.49 7.90 -10.75
N LEU A 136 -13.34 6.87 -10.64
CA LEU A 136 -14.64 6.95 -9.98
C LEU A 136 -14.45 6.73 -8.47
N ALA A 137 -14.59 7.79 -7.68
CA ALA A 137 -14.47 7.71 -6.23
C ALA A 137 -15.67 7.00 -5.59
N THR A 138 -16.87 7.36 -6.06
CA THR A 138 -18.15 6.83 -5.59
C THR A 138 -19.02 6.48 -6.80
N PRO A 139 -19.50 5.24 -6.91
CA PRO A 139 -20.44 4.85 -7.98
C PRO A 139 -21.76 5.63 -7.93
N PRO A 140 -22.42 5.87 -9.07
CA PRO A 140 -23.76 6.46 -9.08
C PRO A 140 -24.79 5.54 -8.43
N THR A 141 -25.79 6.15 -7.82
CA THR A 141 -27.00 5.48 -7.32
C THR A 141 -28.23 5.94 -8.11
N ALA A 142 -29.42 5.49 -7.71
CA ALA A 142 -30.67 5.95 -8.32
C ALA A 142 -30.95 7.44 -8.09
N THR A 143 -30.38 8.01 -7.02
CA THR A 143 -30.66 9.40 -6.58
C THR A 143 -29.45 10.31 -6.70
N GLU A 144 -28.23 9.77 -6.74
CA GLU A 144 -27.00 10.54 -6.76
C GLU A 144 -26.10 10.14 -7.94
N PRO A 145 -25.55 11.11 -8.69
CA PRO A 145 -24.59 10.79 -9.73
C PRO A 145 -23.25 10.35 -9.13
N GLY A 146 -22.48 9.60 -9.92
CA GLY A 146 -21.16 9.12 -9.53
C GLY A 146 -20.15 10.26 -9.51
N VAL A 147 -19.24 10.22 -8.54
CA VAL A 147 -18.25 11.28 -8.32
C VAL A 147 -16.92 10.89 -8.95
N LEU A 148 -16.46 11.71 -9.89
CA LEU A 148 -15.12 11.59 -10.45
C LEU A 148 -14.13 12.45 -9.67
N VAL A 149 -12.93 11.93 -9.52
CA VAL A 149 -11.83 12.60 -8.85
C VAL A 149 -10.55 12.45 -9.67
N LYS A 150 -9.62 13.38 -9.45
CA LYS A 150 -8.27 13.39 -10.00
C LYS A 150 -7.26 13.44 -8.86
N ALA A 151 -6.02 13.06 -9.12
CA ALA A 151 -4.94 13.20 -8.15
C ALA A 151 -4.17 14.50 -8.41
N CYS A 152 -3.81 15.22 -7.35
CA CYS A 152 -2.89 16.34 -7.44
C CYS A 152 -1.51 15.83 -7.89
N SER A 153 -0.94 16.45 -8.92
CA SER A 153 0.36 16.03 -9.49
C SER A 153 1.54 16.18 -8.52
N ALA A 154 1.40 17.01 -7.48
CA ALA A 154 2.46 17.34 -6.52
C ALA A 154 2.40 16.53 -5.21
N CYS A 155 1.20 16.12 -4.76
CA CYS A 155 1.01 15.41 -3.48
C CYS A 155 0.09 14.17 -3.55
N GLY A 156 -0.55 13.93 -4.69
CA GLY A 156 -1.47 12.81 -4.89
C GLY A 156 -2.77 12.86 -4.09
N LYS A 157 -3.11 14.01 -3.48
CA LYS A 157 -4.43 14.21 -2.86
C LYS A 157 -5.52 14.12 -3.92
N ALA A 158 -6.61 13.43 -3.59
CA ALA A 158 -7.78 13.36 -4.44
C ALA A 158 -8.48 14.72 -4.48
N VAL A 159 -8.76 15.21 -5.67
CA VAL A 159 -9.46 16.45 -5.97
C VAL A 159 -10.70 16.10 -6.76
N VAL A 160 -11.87 16.50 -6.27
CA VAL A 160 -13.16 16.28 -6.93
C VAL A 160 -13.20 17.03 -8.25
N GLN A 161 -13.68 16.37 -9.31
CA GLN A 161 -13.93 16.99 -10.59
C GLN A 161 -15.38 17.46 -10.69
N GLU A 162 -15.63 18.54 -11.43
CA GLU A 162 -16.99 19.01 -11.74
C GLU A 162 -17.80 18.00 -12.57
N ALA A 163 -17.13 17.13 -13.33
CA ALA A 163 -17.77 16.10 -14.15
C ALA A 163 -18.24 14.92 -13.28
N THR A 164 -19.48 14.48 -13.49
CA THR A 164 -20.08 13.33 -12.79
C THR A 164 -20.49 12.23 -13.77
N VAL A 165 -20.71 11.02 -13.27
CA VAL A 165 -21.13 9.85 -14.08
C VAL A 165 -22.60 9.54 -13.80
N THR A 166 -23.41 9.44 -14.86
CA THR A 166 -24.82 9.03 -14.71
C THR A 166 -24.95 7.54 -14.46
N LEU A 167 -26.00 7.12 -13.75
CA LEU A 167 -26.29 5.70 -13.53
C LEU A 167 -26.44 4.92 -14.85
N ALA A 168 -27.03 5.52 -15.88
CA ALA A 168 -27.19 4.91 -17.19
C ALA A 168 -25.84 4.62 -17.87
N ALA A 169 -24.93 5.60 -17.89
CA ALA A 169 -23.59 5.44 -18.46
C ALA A 169 -22.77 4.39 -17.68
N TYR A 170 -22.88 4.41 -16.35
CA TYR A 170 -22.25 3.43 -15.48
C TYR A 170 -22.74 2.00 -15.77
N ASN A 171 -24.05 1.79 -15.81
CA ASN A 171 -24.65 0.48 -16.08
C ASN A 171 -24.31 -0.02 -17.48
N GLN A 172 -24.24 0.86 -18.49
CA GLN A 172 -23.78 0.50 -19.82
C GLN A 172 -22.34 -0.05 -19.80
N GLN A 173 -21.44 0.59 -19.06
CA GLN A 173 -20.05 0.14 -18.92
C GLN A 173 -19.96 -1.19 -18.18
N VAL A 174 -20.70 -1.36 -17.08
CA VAL A 174 -20.80 -2.63 -16.34
C VAL A 174 -21.26 -3.76 -17.25
N ASN A 175 -22.34 -3.56 -18.00
CA ASN A 175 -22.88 -4.57 -18.91
C ASN A 175 -21.91 -4.91 -20.04
N ALA A 176 -21.19 -3.93 -20.58
CA ALA A 176 -20.18 -4.18 -21.60
C ALA A 176 -19.02 -5.06 -21.05
N LEU A 177 -18.56 -4.82 -19.82
CA LEU A 177 -17.54 -5.64 -19.19
C LEU A 177 -18.03 -7.07 -18.93
N LYS A 178 -19.28 -7.24 -18.46
CA LYS A 178 -19.91 -8.56 -18.30
C LYS A 178 -19.95 -9.34 -19.62
N THR A 179 -20.34 -8.68 -20.71
CA THR A 179 -20.34 -9.30 -22.04
C THR A 179 -18.95 -9.77 -22.46
N GLU A 180 -17.89 -8.98 -22.21
CA GLU A 180 -16.52 -9.42 -22.51
C GLU A 180 -16.09 -10.61 -21.65
N ILE A 181 -16.46 -10.64 -20.37
CA ILE A 181 -16.17 -11.78 -19.47
C ILE A 181 -16.89 -13.04 -19.96
N GLY A 182 -18.13 -12.93 -20.43
CA GLY A 182 -18.92 -14.04 -20.96
C GLY A 182 -18.36 -14.66 -22.25
N LYS A 183 -17.35 -14.05 -22.89
CA LYS A 183 -16.68 -14.62 -24.07
C LYS A 183 -15.63 -15.67 -23.71
N PHE A 184 -15.16 -15.70 -22.46
CA PHE A 184 -14.20 -16.71 -22.03
C PHE A 184 -14.87 -18.07 -21.86
N THR A 185 -14.14 -19.10 -22.25
CA THR A 185 -14.60 -20.49 -22.28
C THR A 185 -13.56 -21.41 -21.66
N THR A 186 -13.94 -22.65 -21.36
CA THR A 186 -13.00 -23.65 -20.82
C THR A 186 -11.82 -23.93 -21.75
N SER A 187 -12.01 -23.82 -23.08
CA SER A 187 -10.94 -23.96 -24.07
C SER A 187 -9.86 -22.87 -23.97
N ASP A 188 -10.20 -21.68 -23.48
CA ASP A 188 -9.20 -20.61 -23.24
C ASP A 188 -8.25 -20.95 -22.09
N PHE A 189 -8.66 -21.86 -21.21
CA PHE A 189 -7.93 -22.27 -20.03
C PHE A 189 -7.56 -23.76 -20.09
N GLY A 190 -7.41 -24.29 -21.31
CA GLY A 190 -6.81 -25.58 -21.63
C GLY A 190 -7.42 -26.82 -20.95
N GLY A 191 -8.68 -26.76 -20.52
CA GLY A 191 -9.34 -27.87 -19.81
C GLY A 191 -10.82 -28.02 -20.19
N THR A 192 -11.46 -29.06 -19.67
CA THR A 192 -12.91 -29.29 -19.80
C THR A 192 -13.68 -29.00 -18.51
N SER A 193 -13.02 -29.11 -17.36
CA SER A 193 -13.58 -28.81 -16.04
C SER A 193 -12.46 -28.54 -15.03
N VAL A 194 -12.80 -27.93 -13.89
CA VAL A 194 -11.87 -27.85 -12.76
C VAL A 194 -11.62 -29.25 -12.22
N ARG A 195 -10.35 -29.61 -11.99
CA ARG A 195 -10.00 -30.90 -11.41
C ARG A 195 -10.22 -30.86 -9.90
N ALA A 196 -10.91 -31.87 -9.39
CA ALA A 196 -11.09 -32.12 -7.96
C ALA A 196 -10.05 -33.12 -7.44
N ASN A 197 -9.71 -33.03 -6.15
CA ASN A 197 -8.79 -33.92 -5.46
C ASN A 197 -7.37 -33.91 -6.06
N ILE A 198 -6.87 -32.73 -6.45
CA ILE A 198 -5.55 -32.67 -7.05
C ILE A 198 -4.50 -32.97 -5.98
N GLY A 199 -3.87 -34.13 -6.10
CA GLY A 199 -2.76 -34.55 -5.23
C GLY A 199 -3.14 -35.29 -3.96
N GLY A 200 -4.35 -35.08 -3.44
CA GLY A 200 -4.74 -35.55 -2.11
C GLY A 200 -3.89 -34.92 -0.99
N SER A 201 -4.37 -34.97 0.25
CA SER A 201 -3.55 -34.59 1.41
C SER A 201 -3.19 -35.83 2.22
N SER A 202 -1.89 -36.07 2.42
CA SER A 202 -1.36 -37.00 3.42
C SER A 202 -1.15 -36.34 4.77
N TYR A 203 -1.45 -35.04 4.88
CA TYR A 203 -1.21 -34.25 6.09
C TYR A 203 -2.38 -34.38 7.08
N PRO A 204 -2.11 -34.27 8.40
CA PRO A 204 -3.16 -34.23 9.41
C PRO A 204 -4.12 -33.06 9.21
N ALA A 205 -5.31 -33.17 9.82
CA ALA A 205 -6.28 -32.08 9.83
C ALA A 205 -5.66 -30.79 10.42
N THR A 206 -5.89 -29.68 9.73
CA THR A 206 -5.36 -28.37 10.16
C THR A 206 -6.09 -27.85 11.40
N PRO A 207 -5.40 -27.11 12.30
CA PRO A 207 -5.98 -26.58 13.55
C PRO A 207 -6.98 -25.42 13.33
N ALA A 208 -6.98 -24.86 12.13
CA ALA A 208 -7.87 -23.80 11.67
C ALA A 208 -8.18 -24.02 10.19
N LYS A 209 -9.35 -23.55 9.73
CA LYS A 209 -9.77 -23.58 8.33
C LYS A 209 -10.53 -22.30 7.99
N PRO A 210 -10.54 -21.84 6.73
CA PRO A 210 -11.38 -20.73 6.32
C PRO A 210 -12.86 -21.03 6.57
N THR A 211 -13.63 -20.02 6.95
CA THR A 211 -15.08 -20.19 7.13
C THR A 211 -15.77 -20.13 5.76
N ARG A 212 -16.55 -21.16 5.42
CA ARG A 212 -17.31 -21.22 4.16
C ARG A 212 -18.33 -20.08 4.06
N GLY A 213 -18.52 -19.55 2.85
CA GLY A 213 -19.44 -18.47 2.56
C GLY A 213 -19.00 -17.09 3.06
N GLN A 214 -17.78 -16.97 3.61
CA GLN A 214 -17.23 -15.69 4.07
C GLN A 214 -16.18 -15.18 3.08
N HIS A 215 -16.55 -14.14 2.34
CA HIS A 215 -15.69 -13.39 1.45
C HIS A 215 -15.84 -11.87 1.72
N PRO A 216 -14.79 -11.06 1.56
CA PRO A 216 -13.41 -11.46 1.28
C PRO A 216 -12.73 -12.09 2.51
N ARG A 217 -11.68 -12.87 2.29
CA ARG A 217 -10.85 -13.51 3.32
C ARG A 217 -9.36 -13.63 2.94
N VAL A 218 -8.95 -13.24 1.73
CA VAL A 218 -7.54 -13.13 1.34
C VAL A 218 -7.00 -11.77 1.80
N LEU A 219 -6.31 -11.76 2.94
CA LEU A 219 -5.78 -10.59 3.68
C LEU A 219 -6.84 -9.59 4.20
N ILE A 220 -7.88 -9.32 3.42
CA ILE A 220 -8.99 -8.44 3.76
C ILE A 220 -10.18 -9.30 4.14
N ASN A 221 -10.86 -8.91 5.22
CA ASN A 221 -12.09 -9.53 5.67
C ASN A 221 -13.03 -8.49 6.26
N LYS A 222 -14.22 -8.93 6.67
CA LYS A 222 -15.25 -8.06 7.24
C LYS A 222 -14.75 -7.25 8.45
N SER A 223 -13.82 -7.78 9.24
CA SER A 223 -13.30 -7.11 10.44
C SER A 223 -12.28 -6.00 10.15
N ASN A 224 -11.52 -6.09 9.05
CA ASN A 224 -10.43 -5.17 8.77
C ASN A 224 -10.67 -4.24 7.54
N VAL A 225 -11.68 -4.51 6.71
CA VAL A 225 -11.95 -3.74 5.49
C VAL A 225 -12.13 -2.24 5.73
N ALA A 226 -12.76 -1.85 6.85
CA ALA A 226 -12.92 -0.43 7.20
C ALA A 226 -11.57 0.24 7.49
N ALA A 227 -10.70 -0.43 8.27
CA ALA A 227 -9.37 0.07 8.59
C ALA A 227 -8.44 0.13 7.36
N VAL A 228 -8.59 -0.82 6.42
CA VAL A 228 -7.92 -0.81 5.13
C VAL A 228 -8.43 0.33 4.25
N THR A 229 -9.75 0.54 4.21
CA THR A 229 -10.36 1.66 3.47
C THR A 229 -9.79 2.99 3.93
N ALA A 230 -9.79 3.25 5.24
CA ALA A 230 -9.21 4.46 5.81
C ALA A 230 -7.71 4.58 5.48
N ALA A 231 -6.93 3.48 5.57
CA ALA A 231 -5.50 3.53 5.29
C ALA A 231 -5.18 3.85 3.81
N VAL A 232 -5.93 3.23 2.89
CA VAL A 232 -5.70 3.32 1.44
C VAL A 232 -6.28 4.61 0.86
N ARG A 233 -7.44 5.06 1.33
CA ARG A 233 -8.14 6.23 0.77
C ARG A 233 -7.93 7.51 1.58
N GLU A 234 -7.86 7.41 2.90
CA GLU A 234 -7.91 8.57 3.80
C GLU A 234 -6.54 8.92 4.40
N GLY A 235 -5.62 7.96 4.53
CA GLY A 235 -4.19 8.23 4.62
C GLY A 235 -3.47 7.75 5.88
N ARG A 236 -2.65 6.71 5.70
CA ARG A 236 -1.46 6.46 6.55
C ARG A 236 -0.13 6.69 5.81
N SER A 237 -0.18 6.76 4.48
CA SER A 237 0.93 7.18 3.63
C SER A 237 0.40 7.78 2.33
N GLU A 238 0.77 9.02 2.07
CA GLU A 238 0.46 9.71 0.82
C GLU A 238 1.00 8.96 -0.40
N VAL A 239 2.15 8.30 -0.25
CA VAL A 239 2.80 7.51 -1.30
C VAL A 239 1.97 6.27 -1.63
N ALA A 240 1.57 5.49 -0.63
CA ALA A 240 0.75 4.30 -0.84
C ALA A 240 -0.60 4.64 -1.47
N ARG A 241 -1.26 5.70 -0.98
CA ARG A 241 -2.49 6.22 -1.56
C ARG A 241 -2.27 6.62 -3.02
N SER A 242 -1.25 7.43 -3.31
CA SER A 242 -0.97 7.90 -4.67
C SER A 242 -0.75 6.75 -5.64
N LEU A 243 -0.02 5.72 -5.23
CA LEU A 243 0.22 4.54 -6.05
C LEU A 243 -1.08 3.78 -6.32
N PHE A 244 -1.90 3.55 -5.29
CA PHE A 244 -3.21 2.93 -5.45
C PHE A 244 -4.12 3.71 -6.41
N LEU A 245 -4.28 5.02 -6.20
CA LEU A 245 -5.12 5.89 -7.04
C LEU A 245 -4.64 5.90 -8.50
N ASN A 246 -3.33 5.92 -8.71
CA ASN A 246 -2.74 5.84 -10.05
C ASN A 246 -2.96 4.49 -10.74
N SER A 247 -3.06 3.41 -9.97
CA SER A 247 -3.31 2.06 -10.48
C SER A 247 -4.79 1.82 -10.82
N ILE A 248 -5.73 2.40 -10.07
CA ILE A 248 -7.17 2.23 -10.35
C ILE A 248 -7.66 3.11 -11.51
N ALA A 249 -6.99 4.22 -11.79
CA ALA A 249 -7.24 5.04 -12.97
C ALA A 249 -6.68 4.42 -14.28
N SER A 250 -6.69 3.09 -14.34
CA SER A 250 -6.18 2.27 -15.42
C SER A 250 -7.21 2.12 -16.55
N PRO A 251 -6.77 2.00 -17.82
CA PRO A 251 -7.68 1.77 -18.96
C PRO A 251 -8.39 0.41 -18.92
N LEU A 252 -8.03 -0.49 -18.00
CA LEU A 252 -8.63 -1.84 -17.89
C LEU A 252 -10.13 -1.82 -17.57
N THR A 253 -10.65 -0.71 -17.06
CA THR A 253 -12.08 -0.48 -16.84
C THR A 253 -12.85 -0.18 -18.14
N ASN A 254 -12.17 0.20 -19.22
CA ASN A 254 -12.78 0.44 -20.51
C ASN A 254 -12.96 -0.88 -21.28
N SER A 255 -14.21 -1.26 -21.55
CA SER A 255 -14.54 -2.51 -22.27
C SER A 255 -13.92 -2.60 -23.67
N LYS A 256 -13.67 -1.46 -24.32
CA LYS A 256 -13.04 -1.38 -25.64
C LYS A 256 -11.52 -1.26 -25.61
N ALA A 257 -10.91 -1.11 -24.43
CA ALA A 257 -9.46 -1.08 -24.34
C ALA A 257 -8.89 -2.43 -24.79
N GLN A 258 -7.93 -2.39 -25.72
CA GLN A 258 -7.13 -3.55 -26.04
C GLN A 258 -6.38 -3.95 -24.76
N LEU A 259 -6.66 -5.14 -24.24
CA LEU A 259 -5.96 -5.65 -23.07
C LEU A 259 -4.53 -6.01 -23.51
N PRO A 260 -3.49 -5.49 -22.81
CA PRO A 260 -2.12 -5.89 -23.11
C PRO A 260 -1.99 -7.40 -22.92
N THR A 261 -1.43 -8.10 -23.91
CA THR A 261 -1.22 -9.57 -23.88
C THR A 261 0.04 -9.97 -23.11
N GLY A 262 0.55 -9.10 -22.24
CA GLY A 262 1.88 -9.26 -21.65
C GLY A 262 2.98 -9.10 -22.71
N LYS A 263 3.94 -8.21 -22.50
CA LYS A 263 5.18 -8.16 -23.30
C LYS A 263 6.29 -7.77 -22.35
N LEU A 264 7.29 -8.63 -22.14
CA LEU A 264 8.53 -8.22 -21.50
C LEU A 264 9.48 -7.58 -22.52
N PRO A 265 10.21 -6.51 -22.16
CA PRO A 265 11.39 -6.07 -22.88
C PRO A 265 12.62 -6.94 -22.53
N ALA A 266 13.50 -7.16 -23.51
CA ALA A 266 14.70 -8.01 -23.41
C ALA A 266 15.72 -7.51 -22.36
N SER A 267 16.51 -8.40 -21.73
CA SER A 267 17.77 -8.86 -22.34
C SER A 267 17.77 -10.26 -22.95
N SER A 268 16.67 -11.02 -22.85
CA SER A 268 16.36 -12.15 -23.73
C SER A 268 14.87 -12.52 -23.58
N ALA A 269 14.21 -12.90 -24.68
CA ALA A 269 12.75 -12.88 -24.85
C ALA A 269 12.07 -14.22 -24.51
N HIS A 270 11.58 -14.39 -23.26
CA HIS A 270 11.20 -15.72 -22.77
C HIS A 270 9.84 -15.85 -22.04
N ASP A 271 9.24 -14.78 -21.50
CA ASP A 271 7.88 -14.83 -20.95
C ASP A 271 7.11 -13.51 -21.17
N ASN A 272 5.81 -13.49 -20.88
CA ASN A 272 4.97 -12.31 -21.03
C ASN A 272 4.54 -11.65 -19.69
N PHE A 273 5.32 -11.85 -18.62
CA PHE A 273 5.03 -11.31 -17.30
C PHE A 273 4.98 -9.77 -17.30
N ASN A 274 4.01 -9.17 -16.61
CA ASN A 274 3.86 -7.74 -16.47
C ASN A 274 3.36 -7.37 -15.08
N ASN A 275 4.31 -7.06 -14.19
CA ASN A 275 4.07 -6.68 -12.81
C ASN A 275 3.17 -5.44 -12.68
N GLU A 276 3.36 -4.43 -13.53
CA GLU A 276 2.55 -3.21 -13.48
C GLU A 276 1.08 -3.51 -13.81
N LEU A 277 0.84 -4.35 -14.82
CA LEU A 277 -0.50 -4.79 -15.17
C LEU A 277 -1.16 -5.58 -14.04
N LEU A 278 -0.45 -6.54 -13.43
CA LEU A 278 -0.95 -7.31 -12.29
C LEU A 278 -1.26 -6.41 -11.07
N ARG A 279 -0.45 -5.39 -10.80
CA ARG A 279 -0.72 -4.39 -9.76
C ARG A 279 -1.99 -3.59 -10.03
N GLN A 280 -2.22 -3.20 -11.28
CA GLN A 280 -3.45 -2.52 -11.68
C GLN A 280 -4.68 -3.43 -11.51
N ILE A 281 -4.57 -4.71 -11.91
CA ILE A 281 -5.62 -5.71 -11.71
C ILE A 281 -5.96 -5.87 -10.22
N GLN A 282 -4.94 -6.05 -9.37
CA GLN A 282 -5.12 -6.18 -7.93
C GLN A 282 -5.72 -4.91 -7.31
N ALA A 283 -5.27 -3.72 -7.74
CA ALA A 283 -5.80 -2.46 -7.27
C ALA A 283 -7.28 -2.27 -7.63
N LEU A 284 -7.70 -2.70 -8.83
CA LEU A 284 -9.11 -2.64 -9.25
C LEU A 284 -10.00 -3.61 -8.46
N ALA A 285 -9.50 -4.82 -8.14
CA ALA A 285 -10.22 -5.75 -7.27
C ALA A 285 -10.34 -5.20 -5.85
N LEU A 286 -9.28 -4.56 -5.33
CA LEU A 286 -9.31 -3.89 -4.04
C LEU A 286 -10.31 -2.73 -4.06
N ASP A 287 -10.29 -1.89 -5.09
CA ASP A 287 -11.21 -0.77 -5.27
C ASP A 287 -12.67 -1.20 -5.16
N TYR A 288 -13.01 -2.32 -5.78
CA TYR A 288 -14.33 -2.91 -5.64
C TYR A 288 -14.67 -3.26 -4.20
N GLN A 289 -13.75 -3.85 -3.42
CA GLN A 289 -14.02 -4.12 -2.01
C GLN A 289 -14.16 -2.86 -1.15
N LEU A 290 -13.42 -1.80 -1.47
CA LEU A 290 -13.46 -0.55 -0.70
C LEU A 290 -14.69 0.32 -1.04
N THR A 291 -15.27 0.20 -2.25
CA THR A 291 -16.31 1.12 -2.74
C THR A 291 -17.54 0.47 -3.35
N LYS A 292 -17.49 -0.84 -3.60
CA LYS A 292 -18.46 -1.59 -4.40
C LYS A 292 -18.61 -1.07 -5.83
N ASN A 293 -17.56 -0.44 -6.36
CA ASN A 293 -17.49 -0.05 -7.76
C ASN A 293 -17.37 -1.28 -8.69
N GLN A 294 -18.50 -1.71 -9.24
CA GLN A 294 -18.61 -2.85 -10.17
C GLN A 294 -17.76 -2.69 -11.43
N VAL A 295 -17.54 -1.46 -11.92
CA VAL A 295 -16.67 -1.21 -13.08
C VAL A 295 -15.23 -1.66 -12.79
N SER A 296 -14.72 -1.36 -11.59
CA SER A 296 -13.41 -1.83 -11.15
C SER A 296 -13.39 -3.35 -10.98
N GLY A 297 -14.40 -3.91 -10.32
CA GLY A 297 -14.50 -5.35 -10.07
C GLY A 297 -14.55 -6.18 -11.36
N TYR A 298 -15.45 -5.87 -12.28
CA TYR A 298 -15.51 -6.55 -13.59
C TYR A 298 -14.29 -6.23 -14.47
N GLY A 299 -13.72 -5.03 -14.36
CA GLY A 299 -12.46 -4.68 -15.02
C GLY A 299 -11.31 -5.59 -14.59
N ALA A 300 -11.17 -5.83 -13.28
CA ALA A 300 -10.18 -6.74 -12.70
C ALA A 300 -10.39 -8.19 -13.15
N VAL A 301 -11.63 -8.68 -13.10
CA VAL A 301 -12.00 -10.05 -13.52
C VAL A 301 -11.66 -10.28 -14.99
N ARG A 302 -12.11 -9.38 -15.87
CA ARG A 302 -11.82 -9.46 -17.31
C ARG A 302 -10.32 -9.47 -17.58
N ALA A 303 -9.58 -8.59 -16.89
CA ALA A 303 -8.15 -8.44 -17.09
C ALA A 303 -7.35 -9.65 -16.57
N ILE A 304 -7.68 -10.21 -15.40
CA ILE A 304 -6.97 -11.41 -14.90
C ILE A 304 -7.26 -12.64 -15.75
N MET A 305 -8.49 -12.81 -16.23
CA MET A 305 -8.86 -13.90 -17.13
C MET A 305 -8.08 -13.80 -18.45
N ASN A 306 -8.00 -12.61 -19.04
CA ASN A 306 -7.19 -12.38 -20.22
C ASN A 306 -5.71 -12.66 -19.93
N TYR A 307 -5.19 -12.18 -18.80
CA TYR A 307 -3.80 -12.36 -18.41
C TYR A 307 -3.45 -13.85 -18.34
N ILE A 308 -4.24 -14.64 -17.59
CA ILE A 308 -4.04 -16.09 -17.44
C ILE A 308 -4.14 -16.81 -18.80
N LYS A 309 -5.15 -16.46 -19.61
CA LYS A 309 -5.34 -17.03 -20.97
C LYS A 309 -4.11 -16.83 -21.84
N THR A 310 -3.43 -15.69 -21.72
CA THR A 310 -2.32 -15.33 -22.58
C THR A 310 -0.96 -15.69 -22.03
N LEU A 311 -0.86 -16.30 -20.83
CA LEU A 311 0.42 -16.64 -20.21
C LEU A 311 1.32 -17.46 -21.14
N ASP A 312 2.57 -17.04 -21.26
CA ASP A 312 3.60 -17.74 -22.02
C ASP A 312 4.88 -17.80 -21.18
N PHE A 313 5.45 -18.99 -21.03
CA PHE A 313 6.61 -19.30 -20.16
C PHE A 313 7.77 -19.95 -20.93
N GLN A 314 8.03 -19.55 -22.19
CA GLN A 314 9.05 -20.20 -23.04
C GLN A 314 10.46 -20.13 -22.43
N LYS A 315 10.87 -21.21 -21.73
CA LYS A 315 12.22 -21.48 -21.19
C LYS A 315 12.97 -20.20 -20.77
N THR A 316 12.58 -19.70 -19.61
CA THR A 316 13.23 -18.57 -18.95
C THR A 316 14.59 -18.95 -18.39
N ASP A 317 15.63 -18.19 -18.74
CA ASP A 317 16.75 -17.97 -17.81
C ASP A 317 16.20 -17.10 -16.65
N GLY A 318 15.79 -17.69 -15.53
CA GLY A 318 15.20 -16.96 -14.39
C GLY A 318 14.39 -17.82 -13.41
N ASP A 319 13.60 -17.15 -12.55
CA ASP A 319 12.73 -17.72 -11.49
C ASP A 319 11.22 -17.66 -11.90
N PRO A 320 10.76 -18.43 -12.91
CA PRO A 320 9.39 -18.36 -13.45
C PRO A 320 8.30 -18.65 -12.41
N GLU A 321 8.61 -19.44 -11.38
CA GLU A 321 7.74 -19.75 -10.26
C GLU A 321 7.39 -18.52 -9.42
N ARG A 322 8.31 -17.55 -9.28
CA ARG A 322 8.03 -16.28 -8.59
C ARG A 322 7.08 -15.41 -9.38
N ASN A 323 7.27 -15.36 -10.71
CA ASN A 323 6.41 -14.60 -11.62
C ASN A 323 4.98 -15.16 -11.61
N PHE A 324 4.84 -16.46 -11.85
CA PHE A 324 3.52 -17.09 -11.80
C PHE A 324 2.92 -17.11 -10.41
N GLY A 325 3.74 -17.26 -9.36
CA GLY A 325 3.28 -17.12 -7.99
C GLY A 325 2.54 -15.80 -7.77
N PHE A 326 3.08 -14.69 -8.30
CA PHE A 326 2.40 -13.40 -8.23
C PHE A 326 1.12 -13.33 -9.08
N VAL A 327 1.06 -14.03 -10.23
CA VAL A 327 -0.17 -14.18 -11.02
C VAL A 327 -1.23 -14.95 -10.23
N MET A 328 -0.86 -16.06 -9.60
CA MET A 328 -1.74 -16.87 -8.76
C MET A 328 -2.26 -16.07 -7.56
N TYR A 329 -1.39 -15.33 -6.87
CA TYR A 329 -1.79 -14.42 -5.79
C TYR A 329 -2.76 -13.34 -6.27
N THR A 330 -2.51 -12.73 -7.44
CA THR A 330 -3.41 -11.75 -8.03
C THR A 330 -4.77 -12.37 -8.38
N ALA A 331 -4.77 -13.59 -8.94
CA ALA A 331 -5.98 -14.35 -9.22
C ALA A 331 -6.75 -14.70 -7.93
N ALA A 332 -6.07 -15.05 -6.84
CA ALA A 332 -6.67 -15.27 -5.53
C ALA A 332 -7.38 -14.01 -5.02
N CYS A 333 -6.71 -12.85 -5.09
CA CYS A 333 -7.31 -11.57 -4.74
C CYS A 333 -8.55 -11.27 -5.60
N VAL A 334 -8.47 -11.41 -6.93
CA VAL A 334 -9.63 -11.15 -7.80
C VAL A 334 -10.78 -12.11 -7.53
N TYR A 335 -10.49 -13.41 -7.35
CA TYR A 335 -11.50 -14.42 -7.04
C TYR A 335 -12.25 -14.11 -5.75
N ASP A 336 -11.49 -13.87 -4.68
CA ASP A 336 -12.02 -13.66 -3.33
C ASP A 336 -12.67 -12.28 -3.17
N TRP A 337 -12.03 -11.23 -3.69
CA TRP A 337 -12.50 -9.86 -3.56
C TRP A 337 -13.60 -9.51 -4.57
N CYS A 338 -13.77 -10.23 -5.66
CA CYS A 338 -14.90 -10.04 -6.57
C CYS A 338 -15.91 -11.18 -6.51
N TYR A 339 -15.87 -12.03 -5.48
CA TYR A 339 -16.64 -13.29 -5.39
C TYR A 339 -18.16 -13.10 -5.63
N ASP A 340 -18.72 -12.01 -5.10
CA ASP A 340 -20.14 -11.65 -5.23
C ASP A 340 -20.51 -11.05 -6.59
N LEU A 341 -19.54 -10.61 -7.41
CA LEU A 341 -19.77 -10.11 -8.77
C LEU A 341 -19.77 -11.19 -9.84
N ILE A 342 -19.01 -12.27 -9.62
CA ILE A 342 -18.70 -13.25 -10.66
C ILE A 342 -19.49 -14.54 -10.46
N GLU A 343 -20.06 -15.03 -11.56
CA GLU A 343 -20.84 -16.26 -11.56
C GLU A 343 -19.94 -17.48 -11.26
N PRO A 344 -20.52 -18.58 -10.73
CA PRO A 344 -19.77 -19.82 -10.49
C PRO A 344 -19.02 -20.34 -11.72
N SER A 345 -19.58 -20.15 -12.92
CA SER A 345 -18.93 -20.48 -14.20
C SER A 345 -17.62 -19.72 -14.39
N THR A 346 -17.61 -18.41 -14.19
CA THR A 346 -16.43 -17.55 -14.27
C THR A 346 -15.39 -17.90 -13.20
N ARG A 347 -15.85 -18.20 -11.97
CA ARG A 347 -14.98 -18.68 -10.89
C ARG A 347 -14.24 -19.94 -11.29
N ASN A 348 -14.96 -20.92 -11.86
CA ASN A 348 -14.35 -22.16 -12.35
C ASN A 348 -13.29 -21.90 -13.41
N LEU A 349 -13.52 -20.98 -14.37
CA LEU A 349 -12.54 -20.65 -15.40
C LEU A 349 -11.23 -20.09 -14.81
N ILE A 350 -11.30 -19.24 -13.78
CA ILE A 350 -10.10 -18.73 -13.09
C ILE A 350 -9.34 -19.88 -12.44
N VAL A 351 -10.04 -20.80 -11.76
CA VAL A 351 -9.41 -21.98 -11.13
C VAL A 351 -8.78 -22.90 -12.16
N MET A 352 -9.45 -23.16 -13.28
CA MET A 352 -8.91 -23.96 -14.39
C MET A 352 -7.63 -23.34 -14.95
N GLY A 353 -7.64 -22.04 -15.23
CA GLY A 353 -6.47 -21.37 -15.80
C GLY A 353 -5.24 -21.43 -14.88
N VAL A 354 -5.43 -21.27 -13.57
CA VAL A 354 -4.35 -21.43 -12.59
C VAL A 354 -3.89 -22.89 -12.50
N GLN A 355 -4.82 -23.84 -12.42
CA GLN A 355 -4.55 -25.28 -12.38
C GLN A 355 -3.72 -25.76 -13.57
N ASN A 356 -4.08 -25.31 -14.77
CA ASN A 356 -3.41 -25.69 -15.99
C ASN A 356 -1.93 -25.26 -16.00
N VAL A 357 -1.63 -24.10 -15.44
CA VAL A 357 -0.24 -23.65 -15.35
C VAL A 357 0.52 -24.38 -14.24
N CYS A 358 -0.05 -24.53 -13.04
CA CYS A 358 0.71 -25.10 -11.92
C CYS A 358 0.83 -26.62 -11.92
N CYS A 359 -0.10 -27.34 -12.56
CA CYS A 359 -0.11 -28.80 -12.57
C CYS A 359 0.30 -29.41 -13.91
N ASP A 360 -0.02 -28.76 -15.05
CA ASP A 360 0.06 -29.41 -16.37
C ASP A 360 1.10 -28.79 -17.30
N ASN A 361 1.54 -27.56 -17.01
CA ASN A 361 2.51 -26.89 -17.86
C ASN A 361 3.92 -27.41 -17.59
N ALA A 362 4.44 -28.25 -18.48
CA ALA A 362 5.80 -28.77 -18.40
C ALA A 362 6.90 -27.69 -18.50
N ALA A 363 6.57 -26.48 -18.99
CA ALA A 363 7.48 -25.34 -19.00
C ALA A 363 7.52 -24.58 -17.66
N MET A 364 6.57 -24.86 -16.74
CA MET A 364 6.60 -24.30 -15.40
C MET A 364 7.54 -25.11 -14.50
N ASP A 365 8.72 -24.54 -14.18
CA ASP A 365 9.60 -25.11 -13.17
C ASP A 365 9.05 -24.83 -11.77
N ASN A 366 8.18 -25.73 -11.33
CA ASN A 366 7.61 -25.64 -10.01
C ASN A 366 8.57 -26.22 -8.97
N GLU A 367 9.39 -25.35 -8.39
CA GLU A 367 10.49 -25.76 -7.53
C GLU A 367 10.08 -26.53 -6.27
N ILE A 368 8.97 -26.14 -5.62
CA ILE A 368 8.41 -26.89 -4.48
C ILE A 368 7.46 -28.01 -4.92
N GLY A 369 7.11 -28.06 -6.22
CA GLY A 369 6.19 -29.01 -6.83
C GLY A 369 4.71 -28.65 -6.67
N PHE A 370 3.87 -29.31 -7.47
CA PHE A 370 2.42 -29.37 -7.26
C PHE A 370 1.97 -30.81 -7.48
N PRO A 371 1.58 -31.57 -6.44
CA PRO A 371 1.52 -31.19 -5.01
C PRO A 371 2.84 -30.66 -4.43
N PRO A 372 2.81 -29.71 -3.49
CA PRO A 372 4.02 -29.09 -2.95
C PRO A 372 4.71 -30.05 -1.99
N THR A 373 5.54 -30.97 -2.48
CA THR A 373 6.24 -31.98 -1.66
C THR A 373 7.76 -31.87 -1.71
N LYS A 374 8.31 -30.95 -2.50
CA LYS A 374 9.76 -30.77 -2.70
C LYS A 374 10.30 -29.63 -1.84
N ARG A 375 11.65 -29.58 -1.75
CA ARG A 375 12.49 -28.59 -1.04
C ARG A 375 12.30 -28.58 0.49
N THR A 376 13.28 -28.00 1.19
CA THR A 376 13.24 -27.80 2.65
C THR A 376 12.42 -26.57 3.02
N THR A 377 11.84 -26.56 4.22
CA THR A 377 11.01 -25.45 4.75
C THR A 377 11.83 -24.40 5.51
N VAL A 378 13.13 -24.62 5.73
CA VAL A 378 14.01 -23.75 6.54
C VAL A 378 14.97 -22.91 5.67
N ALA A 379 15.28 -23.38 4.46
CA ALA A 379 16.28 -22.77 3.58
C ALA A 379 15.90 -22.84 2.09
N GLY A 380 16.59 -22.07 1.25
CA GLY A 380 16.32 -22.00 -0.19
C GLY A 380 14.92 -21.51 -0.54
N HIS A 381 14.51 -21.73 -1.79
CA HIS A 381 13.23 -21.21 -2.29
C HIS A 381 11.98 -21.86 -1.64
N GLY A 382 12.14 -23.02 -0.99
CA GLY A 382 11.06 -23.65 -0.22
C GLY A 382 10.55 -22.82 0.95
N CYS A 383 11.29 -21.80 1.41
CA CYS A 383 10.87 -20.89 2.47
C CYS A 383 10.52 -19.48 1.97
N GLU A 384 10.11 -19.36 0.71
CA GLU A 384 9.72 -18.09 0.08
C GLU A 384 8.21 -18.04 -0.24
N LEU A 385 7.84 -17.12 -1.13
CA LEU A 385 6.47 -16.73 -1.43
C LEU A 385 5.63 -17.85 -2.06
N GLN A 386 6.24 -18.83 -2.73
CA GLN A 386 5.52 -19.83 -3.51
C GLN A 386 4.49 -20.60 -2.67
N LEU A 387 4.88 -21.12 -1.49
CA LEU A 387 3.92 -21.70 -0.56
C LEU A 387 3.28 -20.62 0.33
N LEU A 388 4.10 -19.75 0.92
CA LEU A 388 3.72 -18.88 2.03
C LEU A 388 2.83 -17.69 1.64
N ARG A 389 2.73 -17.37 0.34
CA ARG A 389 1.82 -16.37 -0.21
C ARG A 389 0.98 -16.96 -1.34
N ASP A 390 1.62 -17.54 -2.35
CA ASP A 390 0.97 -17.80 -3.63
C ASP A 390 -0.03 -18.94 -3.54
N TYR A 391 0.43 -20.12 -3.11
CA TYR A 391 -0.44 -21.29 -2.96
C TYR A 391 -1.44 -21.10 -1.84
N LEU A 392 -0.99 -20.53 -0.72
CA LEU A 392 -1.84 -20.33 0.44
C LEU A 392 -2.97 -19.34 0.17
N SER A 393 -2.68 -18.20 -0.49
CA SER A 393 -3.73 -17.24 -0.86
C SER A 393 -4.76 -17.85 -1.80
N PHE A 394 -4.33 -18.64 -2.79
CA PHE A 394 -5.23 -19.28 -3.73
C PHE A 394 -6.09 -20.34 -3.04
N ALA A 395 -5.51 -21.19 -2.20
CA ALA A 395 -6.23 -22.18 -1.41
C ALA A 395 -7.27 -21.54 -0.47
N ILE A 396 -6.97 -20.37 0.12
CA ILE A 396 -7.91 -19.58 0.91
C ILE A 396 -9.07 -19.09 0.05
N ALA A 397 -8.77 -18.50 -1.11
CA ALA A 397 -9.77 -17.92 -1.99
C ALA A 397 -10.81 -18.97 -2.40
N ILE A 398 -10.36 -20.14 -2.84
CA ILE A 398 -11.22 -21.14 -3.48
C ILE A 398 -11.79 -22.19 -2.51
N TYR A 399 -11.58 -22.04 -1.19
CA TYR A 399 -11.91 -23.05 -0.18
C TYR A 399 -13.38 -23.52 -0.20
N ASP A 400 -14.30 -22.66 -0.63
CA ASP A 400 -15.72 -22.98 -0.73
C ASP A 400 -15.98 -24.04 -1.80
N GLU A 401 -15.32 -23.94 -2.93
CA GLU A 401 -15.49 -24.88 -4.03
C GLU A 401 -14.48 -26.04 -4.01
N TYR A 402 -13.25 -25.79 -3.56
CA TYR A 402 -12.11 -26.73 -3.65
C TYR A 402 -11.32 -26.79 -2.34
N PRO A 403 -11.87 -27.39 -1.26
CA PRO A 403 -11.22 -27.46 0.05
C PRO A 403 -9.98 -28.39 0.09
N ASP A 404 -9.85 -29.29 -0.88
CA ASP A 404 -8.70 -30.18 -1.04
C ASP A 404 -7.39 -29.41 -1.22
N TRP A 405 -7.43 -28.25 -1.88
CA TRP A 405 -6.28 -27.34 -1.99
C TRP A 405 -5.80 -26.88 -0.62
N TRP A 406 -6.73 -26.49 0.26
CA TRP A 406 -6.38 -26.11 1.63
C TRP A 406 -5.78 -27.27 2.39
N ASP A 407 -6.43 -28.44 2.36
CA ASP A 407 -5.94 -29.60 3.10
C ASP A 407 -4.53 -30.03 2.64
N MET A 408 -4.20 -29.87 1.35
CA MET A 408 -2.86 -30.12 0.80
C MET A 408 -1.84 -29.04 1.21
N ILE A 409 -2.16 -27.77 0.96
CA ILE A 409 -1.21 -26.64 1.10
C ILE A 409 -1.06 -26.23 2.55
N ALA A 410 -2.18 -25.97 3.24
CA ALA A 410 -2.17 -25.62 4.66
C ALA A 410 -1.77 -26.83 5.53
N GLY A 411 -2.08 -28.06 5.09
CA GLY A 411 -1.60 -29.28 5.72
C GLY A 411 -0.08 -29.32 5.83
N ARG A 412 0.63 -29.08 4.70
CA ARG A 412 2.09 -28.97 4.71
C ARG A 412 2.58 -27.80 5.56
N PHE A 413 1.95 -26.64 5.43
CA PHE A 413 2.30 -25.45 6.20
C PHE A 413 2.29 -25.74 7.72
N TYR A 414 1.20 -26.28 8.25
CA TYR A 414 1.10 -26.60 9.67
C TYR A 414 1.99 -27.77 10.10
N LYS A 415 2.23 -28.75 9.21
CA LYS A 415 3.06 -29.92 9.55
C LYS A 415 4.56 -29.62 9.54
N GLU A 416 5.03 -28.79 8.60
CA GLU A 416 6.45 -28.64 8.31
C GLU A 416 6.98 -27.21 8.50
N TYR A 417 6.16 -26.18 8.25
CA TYR A 417 6.61 -24.78 8.34
C TYR A 417 6.45 -24.24 9.76
N VAL A 418 5.27 -24.41 10.36
CA VAL A 418 4.95 -23.85 11.68
C VAL A 418 5.88 -24.37 12.78
N PRO A 419 6.12 -25.70 12.94
CA PRO A 419 7.05 -26.18 13.96
C PRO A 419 8.46 -25.65 13.76
N ALA A 420 8.97 -25.68 12.52
CA ALA A 420 10.30 -25.17 12.20
C ALA A 420 10.45 -23.66 12.51
N ARG A 421 9.41 -22.86 12.28
CA ARG A 421 9.44 -21.41 12.56
C ARG A 421 9.27 -21.09 14.02
N ASN A 422 8.45 -21.84 14.76
CA ASN A 422 8.31 -21.63 16.20
C ASN A 422 9.66 -21.78 16.92
N GLU A 423 10.45 -22.79 16.58
CA GLU A 423 11.82 -22.97 17.12
C GLU A 423 12.74 -21.77 16.80
N LEU A 424 12.67 -21.24 15.57
CA LEU A 424 13.47 -20.10 15.15
C LEU A 424 13.04 -18.80 15.83
N TYR A 425 11.74 -18.58 15.95
CA TYR A 425 11.18 -17.37 16.56
C TYR A 425 11.45 -17.34 18.06
N GLU A 426 11.31 -18.46 18.75
CA GLU A 426 11.66 -18.59 20.17
C GLU A 426 13.14 -18.26 20.41
N ALA A 427 14.02 -18.66 19.49
CA ALA A 427 15.44 -18.31 19.55
C ALA A 427 15.75 -16.84 19.21
N GLY A 428 14.77 -16.07 18.73
CA GLY A 428 14.95 -14.67 18.30
C GLY A 428 15.90 -14.52 17.10
N LEU A 429 16.13 -15.59 16.33
CA LEU A 429 17.14 -15.65 15.27
C LEU A 429 16.53 -16.17 13.96
N TYR A 430 17.11 -15.74 12.83
CA TYR A 430 16.78 -16.29 11.52
C TYR A 430 18.05 -16.86 10.86
N PRO A 431 18.05 -18.12 10.38
CA PRO A 431 19.28 -18.86 10.08
C PRO A 431 20.00 -18.46 8.79
N GLN A 432 19.54 -17.42 8.07
CA GLN A 432 20.03 -17.03 6.73
C GLN A 432 20.78 -15.68 6.73
N GLY A 433 21.22 -15.24 7.91
CA GLY A 433 21.96 -14.00 8.11
C GLY A 433 21.12 -12.73 7.90
N VAL A 434 21.71 -11.57 8.17
CA VAL A 434 21.06 -10.24 8.07
C VAL A 434 21.12 -9.61 6.67
N SER A 435 21.48 -10.42 5.67
CA SER A 435 21.58 -10.00 4.27
C SER A 435 20.20 -9.80 3.61
N LEU A 436 20.15 -9.57 2.29
CA LEU A 436 18.90 -9.42 1.54
C LEU A 436 17.92 -10.60 1.72
N TYR A 437 18.41 -11.80 2.05
CA TYR A 437 17.59 -13.00 2.19
C TYR A 437 16.60 -12.92 3.36
N ILE A 438 16.98 -12.35 4.51
CA ILE A 438 16.06 -12.26 5.66
C ILE A 438 14.84 -11.43 5.33
N ARG A 439 15.00 -10.38 4.52
CA ARG A 439 13.89 -9.52 4.10
C ARG A 439 12.87 -10.31 3.31
N LEU A 440 13.29 -11.13 2.36
CA LEU A 440 12.38 -11.96 1.55
C LEU A 440 11.73 -13.08 2.39
N ARG A 441 12.52 -13.81 3.17
CA ARG A 441 12.05 -14.98 3.92
C ARG A 441 11.11 -14.60 5.06
N PHE A 442 11.50 -13.63 5.88
CA PHE A 442 10.65 -13.14 6.96
C PHE A 442 9.40 -12.44 6.42
N THR A 443 9.49 -11.73 5.28
CA THR A 443 8.28 -11.19 4.61
C THR A 443 7.36 -12.31 4.15
N SER A 444 7.89 -13.44 3.67
CA SER A 444 7.08 -14.61 3.28
C SER A 444 6.37 -15.19 4.50
N ASP A 445 7.05 -15.28 5.64
CA ASP A 445 6.44 -15.70 6.90
C ASP A 445 5.32 -14.74 7.36
N LEU A 446 5.54 -13.42 7.28
CA LEU A 446 4.51 -12.42 7.58
C LEU A 446 3.29 -12.57 6.65
N PHE A 447 3.49 -12.80 5.36
CA PHE A 447 2.40 -13.08 4.43
C PHE A 447 1.58 -14.28 4.88
N SER A 448 2.22 -15.41 5.21
CA SER A 448 1.50 -16.60 5.66
C SER A 448 0.74 -16.35 6.96
N ALA A 449 1.34 -15.65 7.93
CA ALA A 449 0.69 -15.25 9.16
C ALA A 449 -0.58 -14.43 8.90
N TRP A 450 -0.46 -13.37 8.11
CA TRP A 450 -1.59 -12.49 7.79
C TRP A 450 -2.67 -13.16 6.96
N LEU A 451 -2.29 -14.04 6.02
CA LEU A 451 -3.24 -14.82 5.23
C LEU A 451 -4.05 -15.78 6.10
N ILE A 452 -3.38 -16.58 6.93
CA ILE A 452 -4.07 -17.51 7.83
C ILE A 452 -4.94 -16.77 8.84
N GLU A 453 -4.44 -15.70 9.45
CA GLU A 453 -5.18 -14.95 10.45
C GLU A 453 -6.40 -14.27 9.83
N ALA A 454 -6.26 -13.65 8.66
CA ALA A 454 -7.39 -13.05 7.95
C ALA A 454 -8.46 -14.07 7.56
N ALA A 455 -8.05 -15.29 7.15
CA ALA A 455 -8.96 -16.32 6.68
C ALA A 455 -9.64 -17.12 7.80
N THR A 456 -8.95 -17.32 8.92
CA THR A 456 -9.35 -18.27 9.97
C THR A 456 -9.61 -17.62 11.33
N GLY A 457 -9.20 -16.35 11.52
CA GLY A 457 -9.23 -15.66 12.80
C GLY A 457 -8.18 -16.16 13.81
N LYS A 458 -7.27 -17.06 13.40
CA LYS A 458 -6.21 -17.60 14.27
C LYS A 458 -4.84 -17.26 13.70
N PHE A 459 -3.94 -16.78 14.56
CA PHE A 459 -2.54 -16.65 14.22
C PHE A 459 -1.88 -18.05 14.14
N PRO A 460 -1.08 -18.37 13.10
CA PRO A 460 -0.60 -19.74 12.89
C PRO A 460 0.60 -20.16 13.74
N TYR A 461 1.43 -19.20 14.17
CA TYR A 461 2.65 -19.48 14.94
C TYR A 461 2.38 -19.42 16.46
N ALA A 462 3.32 -19.91 17.26
CA ALA A 462 3.17 -20.00 18.72
C ALA A 462 2.93 -18.64 19.38
N SER A 463 3.65 -17.60 18.94
CA SER A 463 3.65 -16.29 19.57
C SER A 463 3.91 -15.19 18.54
N LYS A 464 3.10 -14.12 18.61
CA LYS A 464 3.38 -12.89 17.84
C LYS A 464 4.58 -12.15 18.40
N ASP A 465 4.87 -12.30 19.70
CA ASP A 465 5.96 -11.59 20.35
C ASP A 465 7.31 -12.22 19.96
N ASP A 466 7.40 -13.54 19.93
CA ASP A 466 8.61 -14.26 19.50
C ASP A 466 8.96 -13.91 18.04
N MET A 467 7.94 -13.82 17.18
CA MET A 467 8.13 -13.38 15.79
C MET A 467 8.63 -11.92 15.70
N LYS A 468 8.24 -11.03 16.62
CA LYS A 468 8.76 -9.64 16.67
C LYS A 468 10.23 -9.61 17.09
N GLU A 469 10.63 -10.47 18.01
CA GLU A 469 12.01 -10.51 18.51
C GLU A 469 13.02 -10.82 17.40
N VAL A 470 12.65 -11.64 16.41
CA VAL A 470 13.48 -11.87 15.21
C VAL A 470 13.90 -10.54 14.56
N MET A 471 12.94 -9.63 14.32
CA MET A 471 13.26 -8.35 13.69
C MET A 471 14.05 -7.42 14.61
N ARG A 472 13.81 -7.46 15.93
CA ARG A 472 14.65 -6.71 16.88
C ARG A 472 16.11 -7.15 16.79
N THR A 473 16.34 -8.45 16.72
CA THR A 473 17.67 -9.02 16.53
C THR A 473 18.28 -8.54 15.21
N VAL A 474 17.54 -8.55 14.10
CA VAL A 474 18.01 -7.99 12.82
C VAL A 474 18.42 -6.52 12.93
N TYR A 475 17.59 -5.69 13.56
CA TYR A 475 17.89 -4.27 13.78
C TYR A 475 19.10 -4.05 14.68
N SER A 476 19.36 -4.95 15.65
CA SER A 476 20.55 -4.87 16.49
C SER A 476 21.87 -5.04 15.72
N TYR A 477 21.80 -5.59 14.51
CA TYR A 477 22.94 -5.72 13.61
C TYR A 477 23.11 -4.53 12.65
N GLU A 478 22.27 -3.50 12.70
CA GLU A 478 22.44 -2.29 11.89
C GLU A 478 23.55 -1.39 12.46
N LEU A 479 24.47 -0.99 11.59
CA LEU A 479 25.58 -0.09 11.84
C LEU A 479 25.12 1.37 11.65
N PRO A 480 25.81 2.36 12.28
CA PRO A 480 25.47 3.78 12.14
C PRO A 480 25.50 4.35 10.71
N ASN A 481 26.09 3.62 9.75
CA ASN A 481 26.14 3.98 8.33
C ASN A 481 24.99 3.35 7.51
N ASN A 482 23.94 2.83 8.16
CA ASN A 482 22.82 2.11 7.56
C ASN A 482 23.19 0.81 6.82
N ASN A 483 24.37 0.23 7.09
CA ASN A 483 24.71 -1.13 6.68
C ASN A 483 24.44 -2.12 7.81
N ALA A 484 24.38 -3.41 7.53
CA ALA A 484 24.31 -4.45 8.57
C ALA A 484 25.70 -5.08 8.80
N PHE A 485 25.97 -5.61 10.00
CA PHE A 485 27.13 -6.48 10.22
C PHE A 485 27.13 -7.62 9.21
N ALA A 486 28.28 -7.89 8.58
CA ALA A 486 28.42 -9.02 7.69
C ALA A 486 28.32 -10.32 8.51
N ALA A 487 27.29 -11.12 8.26
CA ALA A 487 27.22 -12.50 8.70
C ALA A 487 27.76 -13.36 7.55
N GLY A 488 28.92 -14.00 7.77
CA GLY A 488 29.48 -15.00 6.88
C GLY A 488 28.77 -16.34 6.99
#